data_AF-A0A2S6I843-F1
#
_entry.id   AF-A0A2S6I843-F1
#
_cell.length_a   1.000
_cell.length_b   1.000
_cell.length_c   1.000
_cell.angle_alpha   90.00
_cell.angle_beta   90.00
_cell.angle_gamma   90.00
#
_symmetry.space_group_name_H-M   'P 1'
#
loop_
_entity.id
_entity.type
_entity.pdbx_description
1 polymer ?
#
loop_
_entity_poly.entity_id
_entity_poly.type
_entity_poly.pdbx_seq_one_letter_code
_entity_poly.pdbx_strand_id
1 'polypeptide(L)'
;MKNILAYVGTIATAAFLGNMLVIGLGYGLYWQSLSPQVFTEQFTLQFPYLLPPTMGLLLPALLSSIVLVIISRGEPVIRRRWAIVLGGIVIACTITAVYHLPTNFGFMDGRYSAGETVSKLRTWVLLHWVRTAVVLISSVYAVKAIHSPE
;
A
#
# COMPACT_ATOMS: atom_id res chain seq x y z
N MET A 1 11.90 10.86 22.00
CA MET A 1 11.73 9.57 21.29
C MET A 1 10.38 9.44 20.61
N LYS A 2 9.24 9.69 21.28
CA LYS A 2 7.89 9.70 20.65
C LYS A 2 7.82 10.56 19.38
N ASN A 3 8.38 11.77 19.43
CA ASN A 3 8.34 12.72 18.31
C ASN A 3 9.10 12.20 17.08
N ILE A 4 10.31 11.64 17.27
CA ILE A 4 11.09 11.06 16.17
C ILE A 4 10.34 9.90 15.51
N LEU A 5 9.76 9.01 16.31
CA LEU A 5 9.00 7.88 15.76
C LEU A 5 7.74 8.33 15.01
N ALA A 6 7.06 9.37 15.49
CA ALA A 6 5.92 9.97 14.80
C ALA A 6 6.32 10.55 13.44
N TYR A 7 7.48 11.22 13.34
CA TYR A 7 8.02 11.69 12.06
C TYR A 7 8.37 10.53 11.14
N VAL A 8 9.06 9.49 11.64
CA VAL A 8 9.38 8.28 10.86
C VAL A 8 8.11 7.64 10.32
N GLY A 9 7.08 7.48 11.16
CA GLY A 9 5.82 6.90 10.72
C GLY A 9 5.10 7.73 9.67
N THR A 10 5.07 9.05 9.83
CA THR A 10 4.47 9.94 8.82
C THR A 10 5.23 9.90 7.49
N ILE A 11 6.57 9.96 7.52
CA ILE A 11 7.40 9.88 6.31
C ILE A 11 7.20 8.54 5.62
N ALA A 12 7.22 7.43 6.38
CA ALA A 12 7.03 6.10 5.84
C ALA A 12 5.63 5.92 5.21
N THR A 13 4.56 6.36 5.89
CA THR A 13 3.20 6.30 5.35
C THR A 13 3.07 7.15 4.07
N ALA A 14 3.65 8.35 4.04
CA ALA A 14 3.64 9.21 2.86
C ALA A 14 4.47 8.64 1.70
N ALA A 15 5.64 8.06 1.97
CA ALA A 15 6.46 7.40 0.97
C ALA A 15 5.75 6.18 0.38
N PHE A 16 5.07 5.39 1.23
CA PHE A 16 4.24 4.27 0.78
C PHE A 16 3.07 4.74 -0.10
N LEU A 17 2.40 5.84 0.26
CA LEU A 17 1.40 6.48 -0.61
C LEU A 17 1.99 6.88 -1.96
N GLY A 18 3.16 7.53 -1.98
CA GLY A 18 3.86 7.92 -3.20
C GLY A 18 4.13 6.71 -4.11
N ASN A 19 4.60 5.60 -3.54
CA ASN A 19 4.78 4.35 -4.27
C ASN A 19 3.46 3.78 -4.83
N MET A 20 2.37 3.83 -4.06
CA MET A 20 1.04 3.43 -4.54
C MET A 20 0.58 4.29 -5.72
N LEU A 21 0.85 5.60 -5.71
CA LEU A 21 0.52 6.50 -6.82
C LEU A 21 1.35 6.18 -8.08
N VAL A 22 2.64 5.92 -7.95
CA VAL A 22 3.49 5.50 -9.09
C VAL A 22 2.99 4.19 -9.69
N ILE A 23 2.64 3.21 -8.84
CA ILE A 23 2.07 1.94 -9.30
C ILE A 23 0.73 2.16 -9.99
N GLY A 24 -0.17 2.98 -9.44
CA GLY A 24 -1.50 3.18 -10.00
C GLY A 24 -1.51 3.99 -11.29
N LEU A 25 -0.86 5.16 -11.29
CA LEU A 25 -0.84 6.12 -12.40
C LEU A 25 0.16 5.74 -13.50
N GLY A 26 1.28 5.12 -13.14
CA GLY A 26 2.27 4.68 -14.11
C GLY A 26 1.97 3.27 -14.59
N TYR A 27 2.26 2.28 -13.75
CA TYR A 27 2.23 0.87 -14.14
C TYR A 27 0.82 0.36 -14.40
N GLY A 28 -0.15 0.66 -13.54
CA GLY A 28 -1.52 0.16 -13.64
C GLY A 28 -2.19 0.58 -14.95
N LEU A 29 -2.08 1.86 -15.32
CA LEU A 29 -2.59 2.36 -16.60
C LEU A 29 -1.84 1.75 -17.79
N TYR A 30 -0.51 1.67 -17.72
CA TYR A 30 0.30 1.04 -18.77
C TYR A 30 -0.11 -0.42 -18.99
N TRP A 31 -0.18 -1.23 -17.93
CA TRP A 31 -0.55 -2.63 -18.00
C TRP A 31 -1.93 -2.86 -18.59
N GLN A 32 -2.91 -2.01 -18.27
CA GLN A 32 -4.26 -2.10 -18.83
C GLN A 32 -4.34 -1.78 -20.33
N SER A 33 -3.34 -1.10 -20.88
CA SER A 33 -3.25 -0.78 -22.32
C SER A 33 -2.69 -1.93 -23.17
N LEU A 34 -2.10 -2.96 -22.54
CA LEU A 34 -1.41 -4.05 -23.24
C LEU A 34 -2.35 -5.20 -23.59
N SER A 35 -1.98 -5.98 -24.61
CA SER A 35 -2.57 -7.30 -24.80
C SER A 35 -2.17 -8.22 -23.63
N PRO A 36 -2.98 -9.26 -23.31
CA PRO A 36 -2.72 -10.12 -22.15
C PRO A 36 -1.34 -10.76 -22.14
N GLN A 37 -0.86 -11.20 -23.30
CA GLN A 37 0.45 -11.83 -23.47
C GLN A 37 1.58 -10.85 -23.17
N VAL A 38 1.53 -9.66 -23.79
CA VAL A 38 2.54 -8.61 -23.58
C VAL A 38 2.51 -8.11 -22.14
N PHE A 39 1.32 -8.00 -21.53
CA PHE A 39 1.19 -7.69 -20.11
C PHE A 39 1.92 -8.73 -19.25
N THR A 40 1.68 -10.03 -19.42
CA THR A 40 2.29 -11.07 -18.58
C THR A 40 3.81 -11.10 -18.72
N GLU A 41 4.34 -10.89 -19.92
CA GLU A 41 5.78 -10.81 -20.16
C GLU A 41 6.39 -9.60 -19.44
N GLN A 42 5.81 -8.41 -19.64
CA GLN A 42 6.28 -7.18 -18.99
C GLN A 42 6.15 -7.25 -17.47
N PHE A 43 5.03 -7.77 -16.96
CA PHE A 43 4.78 -7.90 -15.54
C PHE A 43 5.79 -8.83 -14.87
N THR A 44 6.11 -9.97 -15.50
CA THR A 44 7.11 -10.92 -15.00
C THR A 44 8.50 -10.29 -14.85
N LEU A 45 8.88 -9.42 -15.79
CA LEU A 45 10.15 -8.69 -15.71
C LEU A 45 10.12 -7.57 -14.65
N GLN A 46 9.01 -6.87 -14.52
CA GLN A 46 8.90 -5.66 -13.69
C GLN A 46 8.61 -5.98 -12.21
N PHE A 47 7.78 -6.98 -11.93
CA PHE A 47 7.27 -7.25 -10.57
C PHE A 47 8.36 -7.54 -9.53
N PRO A 48 9.44 -8.30 -9.82
CA PRO A 48 10.53 -8.50 -8.88
C PRO A 48 11.24 -7.21 -8.46
N TYR A 49 11.18 -6.16 -9.28
CA TYR A 49 11.73 -4.84 -8.95
C TYR A 49 10.72 -3.92 -8.27
N LEU A 50 9.42 -4.28 -8.27
CA LEU A 50 8.36 -3.53 -7.58
C LEU A 50 8.13 -4.05 -6.17
N LEU A 51 8.20 -5.36 -5.94
CA LEU A 51 7.82 -5.97 -4.66
C LEU A 51 8.76 -5.57 -3.50
N PRO A 52 10.10 -5.75 -3.58
CA PRO A 52 10.98 -5.42 -2.46
C PRO A 52 10.92 -3.93 -2.07
N PRO A 53 10.96 -2.95 -2.99
CA PRO A 53 10.81 -1.54 -2.63
C PRO A 53 9.45 -1.24 -2.00
N THR A 54 8.38 -1.83 -2.52
CA THR A 54 7.03 -1.67 -1.94
C THR A 54 6.99 -2.17 -0.49
N MET A 55 7.57 -3.35 -0.21
CA MET A 55 7.67 -3.88 1.15
C MET A 55 8.58 -3.03 2.04
N GLY A 56 9.69 -2.52 1.50
CA GLY A 56 10.61 -1.63 2.21
C GLY A 56 9.98 -0.31 2.65
N LEU A 57 8.96 0.18 1.94
CA LEU A 57 8.19 1.37 2.31
C LEU A 57 7.00 1.04 3.22
N LEU A 58 6.34 -0.10 2.99
CA LEU A 58 5.20 -0.56 3.79
C LEU A 58 5.60 -0.92 5.23
N LEU A 59 6.68 -1.69 5.40
CA LEU A 59 7.05 -2.24 6.71
C LEU A 59 7.35 -1.16 7.75
N PRO A 60 8.12 -0.10 7.45
CA PRO A 60 8.32 0.99 8.41
C PRO A 60 7.00 1.68 8.78
N ALA A 61 6.10 1.92 7.82
CA ALA A 61 4.79 2.55 8.08
C ALA A 61 3.92 1.68 9.00
N LEU A 62 3.89 0.37 8.76
CA LEU A 62 3.17 -0.58 9.60
C LEU A 62 3.75 -0.62 11.01
N LEU A 63 5.05 -0.88 11.14
CA LEU A 63 5.70 -1.04 12.45
C LEU A 63 5.62 0.25 13.28
N SER A 64 5.85 1.41 12.68
CA SER A 64 5.72 2.69 13.38
C SER A 64 4.29 2.90 13.88
N SER A 65 3.28 2.61 13.05
CA SER A 65 1.89 2.83 13.44
C SER A 65 1.46 1.93 14.60
N ILE A 66 1.91 0.67 14.63
CA ILE A 66 1.70 -0.25 15.76
C ILE A 66 2.30 0.33 17.04
N VAL A 67 3.59 0.69 17.01
CA VAL A 67 4.29 1.21 18.19
C VAL A 67 3.66 2.53 18.67
N LEU A 68 3.30 3.42 17.74
CA LEU A 68 2.69 4.71 18.07
C LEU A 68 1.30 4.57 18.72
N VAL A 69 0.48 3.59 18.32
CA VAL A 69 -0.77 3.26 19.02
C VAL A 69 -0.51 2.78 20.46
N ILE A 70 0.55 2.00 20.68
CA ILE A 70 0.89 1.43 21.98
C ILE A 70 1.40 2.51 22.95
N ILE A 71 2.29 3.40 22.49
CA ILE A 71 2.97 4.37 23.38
C ILE A 71 2.15 5.65 23.62
N SER A 72 1.09 5.90 22.85
CA SER A 72 0.18 7.05 22.99
C SER A 72 -1.01 6.78 23.92
N ARG A 73 -0.97 5.73 24.76
CA ARG A 73 -2.09 5.34 25.65
C ARG A 73 -2.63 6.47 26.54
N GLY A 74 -1.79 7.42 26.96
CA GLY A 74 -2.21 8.59 27.75
C GLY A 74 -2.74 9.78 26.94
N GLU A 75 -2.68 9.70 25.61
CA GLU A 75 -3.00 10.80 24.70
C GLU A 75 -4.13 10.35 23.75
N PRO A 76 -5.40 10.34 24.20
CA PRO A 76 -6.49 9.65 23.51
C PRO A 76 -6.72 10.15 22.08
N VAL A 77 -6.53 11.45 21.84
CA VAL A 77 -6.65 12.06 20.50
C VAL A 77 -5.55 11.56 19.57
N ILE A 78 -4.29 11.59 20.02
CA ILE A 78 -3.13 11.15 19.24
C ILE A 78 -3.22 9.63 18.98
N ARG A 79 -3.58 8.85 20.00
CA ARG A 79 -3.80 7.40 19.87
C ARG A 79 -4.87 7.05 18.86
N ARG A 80 -6.02 7.76 18.88
CA ARG A 80 -7.10 7.54 17.91
C ARG A 80 -6.62 7.82 16.49
N ARG A 81 -5.82 8.86 16.28
CA ARG A 81 -5.26 9.18 14.96
C ARG A 81 -4.33 8.06 14.49
N TRP A 82 -3.38 7.61 15.31
CA TRP A 82 -2.51 6.49 14.96
C TRP A 82 -3.26 5.16 14.78
N ALA A 83 -4.37 4.94 15.50
CA ALA A 83 -5.22 3.77 15.29
C ALA A 83 -5.91 3.80 13.91
N ILE A 84 -6.31 4.98 13.43
CA ILE A 84 -6.84 5.15 12.07
C ILE A 84 -5.74 4.89 11.04
N VAL A 85 -4.52 5.41 11.26
CA VAL A 85 -3.36 5.13 10.40
C VAL A 85 -3.14 3.62 10.29
N LEU A 86 -3.02 2.93 11.42
CA LEU A 86 -2.81 1.48 11.50
C LEU A 86 -3.95 0.72 10.81
N GLY A 87 -5.21 1.10 11.05
CA GLY A 87 -6.36 0.47 10.40
C GLY A 87 -6.29 0.53 8.88
N GLY A 88 -5.96 1.69 8.31
CA GLY A 88 -5.80 1.84 6.86
C GLY A 88 -4.63 1.03 6.30
N ILE A 89 -3.50 0.97 7.01
CA ILE A 89 -2.35 0.12 6.61
C ILE A 89 -2.73 -1.36 6.68
N VAL A 90 -3.45 -1.81 7.71
CA VAL A 90 -3.91 -3.20 7.84
C VAL A 90 -4.86 -3.57 6.70
N ILE A 91 -5.81 -2.69 6.35
CA ILE A 91 -6.69 -2.91 5.18
C ILE A 91 -5.85 -3.07 3.91
N ALA A 92 -4.84 -2.22 3.72
CA ALA A 92 -3.95 -2.30 2.57
C ALA A 92 -3.15 -3.62 2.54
N CYS A 93 -2.61 -4.05 3.68
CA CYS A 93 -1.94 -5.34 3.84
C CYS A 93 -2.87 -6.51 3.53
N THR A 94 -4.10 -6.49 4.05
CA THR A 94 -5.09 -7.56 3.82
C THR A 94 -5.42 -7.71 2.35
N ILE A 95 -5.75 -6.62 1.66
CA ILE A 95 -6.01 -6.66 0.21
C ILE A 95 -4.77 -7.18 -0.54
N THR A 96 -3.58 -6.75 -0.11
CA THR A 96 -2.31 -7.21 -0.71
C THR A 96 -2.11 -8.72 -0.57
N ALA A 97 -2.27 -9.24 0.65
CA ALA A 97 -2.03 -10.64 0.97
C ALA A 97 -3.10 -11.57 0.37
N VAL A 98 -4.36 -11.16 0.43
CA VAL A 98 -5.50 -11.99 0.00
C VAL A 98 -5.68 -11.97 -1.52
N TYR A 99 -5.44 -10.83 -2.18
CA TYR A 99 -5.72 -10.70 -3.61
C TYR A 99 -4.48 -10.42 -4.46
N HIS A 100 -3.73 -9.35 -4.17
CA HIS A 100 -2.65 -8.90 -5.06
C HIS A 100 -1.52 -9.91 -5.16
N LEU A 101 -0.97 -10.39 -4.05
CA LEU A 101 0.16 -11.34 -4.06
C LEU A 101 -0.20 -12.64 -4.79
N PRO A 102 -1.31 -13.34 -4.48
CA PRO A 102 -1.71 -14.53 -5.22
C PRO A 102 -1.93 -14.26 -6.71
N THR A 103 -2.55 -13.13 -7.06
CA THR A 103 -2.80 -12.76 -8.44
C THR A 103 -1.50 -12.43 -9.19
N ASN A 104 -0.55 -11.76 -8.54
CA ASN A 104 0.76 -11.42 -9.11
C ASN A 104 1.56 -12.68 -9.44
N PHE A 105 1.63 -13.63 -8.51
CA PHE A 105 2.27 -14.91 -8.76
C PHE A 105 1.54 -15.68 -9.87
N GLY A 106 0.21 -15.61 -9.92
CA GLY A 106 -0.56 -16.19 -11.02
C GLY A 106 -0.25 -15.57 -12.38
N PHE A 107 -0.04 -14.25 -12.45
CA PHE A 107 0.41 -13.57 -13.68
C PHE A 107 1.81 -14.02 -14.10
N MET A 108 2.76 -14.07 -13.16
CA MET A 108 4.14 -14.49 -13.42
C MET A 108 4.24 -15.94 -13.90
N ASP A 109 3.43 -16.82 -13.31
CA ASP A 109 3.42 -18.24 -13.65
C ASP A 109 2.59 -18.55 -14.90
N GLY A 110 1.99 -17.54 -15.55
CA GLY A 110 1.13 -17.72 -16.73
C GLY A 110 -0.11 -18.58 -16.44
N ARG A 111 -0.63 -18.58 -15.21
CA ARG A 111 -1.71 -19.50 -14.76
C ARG A 111 -3.09 -19.20 -15.35
N TYR A 112 -3.26 -18.06 -16.00
CA TYR A 112 -4.56 -17.54 -16.40
C TYR A 112 -4.69 -17.51 -17.91
N SER A 113 -5.89 -17.83 -18.40
CA SER A 113 -6.25 -17.55 -19.80
C SER A 113 -6.21 -16.04 -20.08
N ALA A 114 -6.24 -15.66 -21.37
CA ALA A 114 -6.26 -14.26 -21.78
C ALA A 114 -7.45 -13.49 -21.16
N GLY A 115 -8.64 -14.08 -21.15
CA GLY A 115 -9.84 -13.47 -20.56
C GLY A 115 -9.75 -13.31 -19.03
N GLU A 116 -9.21 -14.32 -18.35
CA GLU A 116 -8.97 -14.26 -16.90
C GLU A 116 -7.90 -13.23 -16.54
N THR A 117 -6.85 -13.10 -17.36
CA THR A 117 -5.80 -12.12 -17.16
C THR A 117 -6.37 -10.70 -17.19
N VAL A 118 -7.21 -10.37 -18.18
CA VAL A 118 -7.86 -9.05 -18.28
C VAL A 118 -8.77 -8.79 -17.09
N SER A 119 -9.63 -9.74 -16.73
CA SER A 119 -10.59 -9.54 -15.63
C SER A 119 -9.90 -9.43 -14.26
N LYS A 120 -8.86 -10.23 -14.02
CA LYS A 120 -8.04 -10.15 -12.81
C LYS A 120 -7.25 -8.85 -12.77
N LEU A 121 -6.65 -8.39 -13.87
CA LEU A 121 -5.94 -7.12 -13.90
C LEU A 121 -6.86 -5.93 -13.62
N ARG A 122 -8.09 -5.92 -14.17
CA ARG A 122 -9.09 -4.89 -13.84
C ARG A 122 -9.43 -4.87 -12.35
N THR A 123 -9.66 -6.03 -11.77
CA THR A 123 -9.97 -6.17 -10.34
C THR A 123 -8.76 -5.77 -9.48
N TRP A 124 -7.57 -6.16 -9.90
CA TRP A 124 -6.30 -5.79 -9.27
C TRP A 124 -6.13 -4.27 -9.22
N VAL A 125 -6.39 -3.57 -10.33
CA VAL A 125 -6.28 -2.10 -10.42
C VAL A 125 -7.37 -1.43 -9.57
N LEU A 126 -8.61 -1.94 -9.60
CA LEU A 126 -9.68 -1.44 -8.73
C LEU A 126 -9.29 -1.53 -7.25
N LEU A 127 -8.87 -2.72 -6.80
CA LEU A 127 -8.46 -2.93 -5.42
C LEU A 127 -7.17 -2.19 -5.07
N HIS A 128 -6.29 -1.94 -6.05
CA HIS A 128 -5.14 -1.06 -5.87
C HIS A 128 -5.56 0.36 -5.52
N TRP A 129 -6.56 0.91 -6.21
CA TRP A 129 -7.10 2.23 -5.89
C TRP A 129 -7.80 2.28 -4.54
N VAL A 130 -8.51 1.22 -4.15
CA VAL A 130 -9.08 1.10 -2.79
C VAL A 130 -7.97 1.19 -1.73
N ARG A 131 -6.87 0.44 -1.89
CA ARG A 131 -5.72 0.52 -0.98
C ARG A 131 -5.09 1.90 -0.97
N THR A 132 -4.93 2.52 -2.15
CA THR A 132 -4.35 3.86 -2.29
C THR A 132 -5.18 4.90 -1.53
N ALA A 133 -6.51 4.83 -1.64
CA ALA A 133 -7.42 5.73 -0.93
C ALA A 133 -7.32 5.58 0.60
N VAL A 134 -7.28 4.35 1.13
CA VAL A 134 -7.14 4.16 2.58
C VAL A 134 -5.77 4.59 3.09
N VAL A 135 -4.69 4.39 2.31
CA VAL A 135 -3.34 4.86 2.65
C VAL A 135 -3.24 6.39 2.57
N LEU A 136 -3.96 7.04 1.65
CA LEU A 136 -4.08 8.50 1.61
C LEU A 136 -4.74 9.03 2.89
N ILE A 137 -5.84 8.42 3.32
CA ILE A 137 -6.49 8.75 4.59
C ILE A 137 -5.50 8.55 5.75
N SER A 138 -4.80 7.41 5.81
CA SER A 138 -3.75 7.17 6.80
C SER A 138 -2.68 8.26 6.78
N SER A 139 -2.23 8.71 5.61
CA SER A 139 -1.22 9.77 5.48
C SER A 139 -1.72 11.09 6.09
N VAL A 140 -2.97 11.48 5.82
CA VAL A 140 -3.60 12.67 6.41
C VAL A 140 -3.66 12.57 7.93
N TYR A 141 -4.05 11.40 8.46
CA TYR A 141 -4.14 11.19 9.91
C TYR A 141 -2.77 11.13 10.60
N ALA A 142 -1.73 10.63 9.92
CA ALA A 142 -0.35 10.66 10.42
C ALA A 142 0.15 12.11 10.58
N VAL A 143 -0.09 12.97 9.58
CA VAL A 143 0.21 14.41 9.65
C VAL A 143 -0.57 15.07 10.78
N LYS A 144 -1.87 14.79 10.90
CA LYS A 144 -2.69 15.32 12.00
C LYS A 144 -2.14 14.87 13.35
N ALA A 145 -1.68 13.63 13.50
CA ALA A 145 -1.16 13.14 14.78
C ALA A 145 0.05 13.93 15.29
N ILE A 146 0.88 14.46 14.38
CA ILE A 146 2.03 15.31 14.73
C ILE A 146 1.60 16.73 15.14
N HIS A 147 0.56 17.29 14.51
CA HIS A 147 0.09 18.66 14.76
C HIS A 147 -1.02 18.75 15.82
N SER A 148 -1.22 17.69 16.59
CA SER A 148 -2.20 17.69 17.67
C SER A 148 -1.62 18.48 18.85
N PRO A 149 -2.33 19.50 19.39
CA PRO A 149 -1.93 20.06 20.68
C PRO A 149 -1.99 18.94 21.74
N GLU A 150 -0.97 18.90 22.60
CA GLU A 150 -0.89 18.00 23.76
C GLU A 150 -2.02 18.24 24.77
#